data_AF-A0A350V241-F1
#
_entry.id   AF-A0A350V241-F1
#
_cell.length_a   1.000
_cell.length_b   1.000
_cell.length_c   1.000
_cell.angle_alpha   90.00
_cell.angle_beta   90.00
_cell.angle_gamma   90.00
#
_symmetry.space_group_name_H-M   'P 1'
#
loop_
_entity.id
_entity.type
_entity.pdbx_description
1 polymer ?
#
loop_
_entity_poly.entity_id
_entity_poly.type
_entity_poly.pdbx_seq_one_letter_code
_entity_poly.pdbx_strand_id
1 'polypeptide(L)'
;MSNREMNNKRLQKFNIILAIAMMAALFVFANANILFAQQFREVNFPDGSIAGIESRITIEKEYRIYQVSQNLIKFDLPAVSMVNIGLYDTSNNLVRSYIYNNLSAGTYELNINSENLGKGSFTCVLSAGSIRESSKLIID
;
A
#
# COMPACT_ATOMS: atom_id res chain seq x y z
N MET A 1 -0.67 58.52 5.40
CA MET A 1 0.21 57.38 5.68
C MET A 1 1.63 57.90 5.83
N SER A 2 2.24 57.72 7.00
CA SER A 2 3.54 58.34 7.33
C SER A 2 4.68 57.68 6.54
N ASN A 3 5.76 58.44 6.26
CA ASN A 3 6.95 57.92 5.57
C ASN A 3 7.54 56.68 6.29
N ARG A 4 7.42 56.64 7.62
CA ARG A 4 7.78 55.47 8.45
C ARG A 4 6.90 54.24 8.19
N GLU A 5 5.58 54.42 8.07
CA GLU A 5 4.65 53.32 7.77
C GLU A 5 4.84 52.77 6.35
N MET A 6 5.17 53.65 5.40
CA MET A 6 5.43 53.27 4.02
C MET A 6 6.73 52.45 3.91
N ASN A 7 7.78 52.84 4.64
CA ASN A 7 9.02 52.09 4.71
C ASN A 7 8.84 50.74 5.40
N ASN A 8 8.06 50.65 6.48
CA ASN A 8 7.78 49.38 7.16
C ASN A 8 7.03 48.39 6.25
N LYS A 9 6.04 48.85 5.49
CA LYS A 9 5.33 48.00 4.52
C LYS A 9 6.23 47.54 3.36
N ARG A 10 7.15 48.40 2.89
CA ARG A 10 8.13 48.03 1.85
C ARG A 10 9.12 46.99 2.38
N LEU A 11 9.60 47.16 3.61
CA LEU A 11 10.51 46.21 4.27
C LEU A 11 9.83 44.86 4.50
N GLN A 12 8.56 44.85 4.93
CA GLN A 12 7.79 43.63 5.12
C GLN A 12 7.57 42.87 3.80
N LYS A 13 7.24 43.56 2.71
CA LYS A 13 7.12 42.95 1.37
C LYS A 13 8.43 42.36 0.89
N PHE A 14 9.55 43.07 1.11
CA PHE A 14 10.88 42.58 0.76
C PHE A 14 11.23 41.30 1.53
N ASN A 15 10.97 41.25 2.84
CA ASN A 15 11.24 40.07 3.66
C ASN A 15 10.41 38.84 3.22
N ILE A 16 9.15 39.04 2.83
CA ILE A 16 8.30 37.96 2.32
C ILE A 16 8.85 37.42 0.98
N ILE A 17 9.23 38.31 0.06
CA ILE A 17 9.81 37.92 -1.23
C ILE A 17 11.11 37.13 -1.01
N LEU A 18 11.95 37.60 -0.09
CA LEU A 18 13.20 36.92 0.27
C LEU A 18 12.94 35.53 0.84
N ALA A 19 11.97 35.38 1.74
CA ALA A 19 11.61 34.09 2.33
C ALA A 19 11.10 33.09 1.27
N ILE A 20 10.28 33.54 0.32
CA ILE A 20 9.78 32.69 -0.79
C ILE A 20 10.94 32.26 -1.69
N ALA A 21 11.84 33.19 -2.05
CA ALA A 21 13.02 32.88 -2.86
C ALA A 21 13.93 31.85 -2.18
N MET A 22 14.13 31.97 -0.86
CA MET A 22 14.91 31.00 -0.08
C MET A 22 14.25 29.62 -0.02
N MET A 23 12.92 29.55 0.16
CA MET A 23 12.18 28.27 0.12
C MET A 23 12.26 27.60 -1.26
N ALA A 24 12.10 28.37 -2.33
CA ALA A 24 12.21 27.86 -3.69
C ALA A 24 13.63 27.32 -3.97
N ALA A 25 14.66 28.03 -3.53
CA ALA A 25 16.04 27.56 -3.62
C ALA A 25 16.25 26.25 -2.83
N LEU A 26 15.75 26.16 -1.59
CA LEU A 26 15.83 24.93 -0.79
C LEU A 26 15.15 23.74 -1.49
N PHE A 27 13.98 23.97 -2.09
CA PHE A 27 13.26 22.94 -2.83
C PHE A 27 14.05 22.48 -4.06
N VAL A 28 14.68 23.39 -4.81
CA VAL A 28 15.53 23.04 -5.95
C VAL A 28 16.79 22.29 -5.49
N PHE A 29 17.46 22.72 -4.42
CA PHE A 29 18.64 22.04 -3.88
C PHE A 29 18.33 20.64 -3.33
N ALA A 30 17.21 20.46 -2.62
CA ALA A 30 16.78 19.15 -2.14
C ALA A 30 16.51 18.16 -3.28
N ASN A 31 16.01 18.65 -4.41
CA ASN A 31 15.68 17.83 -5.58
C ASN A 31 16.81 17.74 -6.63
N ALA A 32 17.84 18.59 -6.57
CA ALA A 32 18.95 18.55 -7.53
C ALA A 32 19.79 17.26 -7.42
N ASN A 33 19.85 16.65 -6.23
CA ASN A 33 20.50 15.36 -6.02
C ASN A 33 19.72 14.17 -6.64
N ILE A 34 18.46 14.36 -7.04
CA ILE A 34 17.66 13.32 -7.68
C ILE A 34 18.03 13.19 -9.17
N LEU A 35 18.58 14.25 -9.80
CA LEU A 35 18.89 14.24 -11.23
C LEU A 35 20.25 13.59 -11.56
N PHE A 36 21.20 13.57 -10.63
CA PHE A 36 22.55 13.01 -10.85
C PHE A 36 22.70 11.54 -10.41
N ALA A 37 21.76 10.99 -9.65
CA ALA A 37 21.86 9.62 -9.12
C ALA A 37 21.38 8.52 -10.08
N GLN A 38 20.94 8.85 -11.31
CA GLN A 38 20.27 7.89 -12.20
C GLN A 38 20.98 7.66 -13.54
N GLN A 39 22.26 7.99 -13.68
CA GLN A 39 23.01 7.52 -14.86
C GLN A 39 23.46 6.07 -14.66
N PHE A 40 22.55 5.13 -14.89
CA PHE A 40 22.94 3.73 -15.10
C PHE A 40 23.73 3.66 -16.41
N ARG A 41 25.02 3.30 -16.31
CA ARG A 41 25.82 3.00 -17.50
C ARG A 41 25.48 1.56 -17.89
N GLU A 42 24.70 1.39 -18.95
CA GLU A 42 24.37 0.07 -19.48
C GLU A 42 25.67 -0.66 -19.89
N VAL A 43 25.99 -1.75 -19.20
CA VAL A 43 27.13 -2.59 -19.56
C VAL A 43 26.60 -3.64 -20.52
N ASN A 44 26.94 -3.52 -21.80
CA ASN A 44 26.51 -4.46 -22.84
C ASN A 44 27.46 -5.67 -22.85
N PHE A 45 26.92 -6.86 -22.59
CA PHE A 45 27.67 -8.11 -22.73
C PHE A 45 27.69 -8.57 -24.19
N PRO A 46 28.68 -9.40 -24.60
CA PRO A 46 28.84 -9.84 -25.99
C PRO A 46 27.65 -10.65 -26.56
N ASP A 47 26.80 -11.17 -25.69
CA ASP A 47 25.57 -11.89 -26.04
C ASP A 47 24.34 -10.96 -26.20
N GLY A 48 24.54 -9.64 -26.06
CA GLY A 48 23.48 -8.63 -26.14
C GLY A 48 22.67 -8.47 -24.86
N SER A 49 23.06 -9.10 -23.74
CA SER A 49 22.44 -8.88 -22.44
C SER A 49 23.03 -7.62 -21.76
N ILE A 50 22.18 -6.82 -21.10
CA ILE A 50 22.61 -5.63 -20.37
C ILE A 50 22.84 -6.02 -18.90
N ALA A 51 24.08 -5.91 -18.41
CA ALA A 51 24.37 -6.08 -16.98
C ALA A 51 23.62 -5.04 -16.16
N GLY A 52 22.73 -5.48 -15.28
CA GLY A 52 21.98 -4.62 -14.37
C GLY A 52 20.51 -4.44 -14.71
N ILE A 53 20.03 -4.93 -15.85
CA ILE A 53 18.60 -5.23 -16.00
C ILE A 53 18.38 -6.63 -15.41
N GLU A 54 18.47 -6.72 -14.08
CA GLU A 54 17.53 -7.64 -13.44
C GLU A 54 16.19 -7.04 -13.77
N SER A 55 15.47 -7.66 -14.71
CA SER A 55 14.02 -7.54 -14.74
C SER A 55 13.57 -7.99 -13.36
N ARG A 56 13.53 -7.08 -12.39
CA ARG A 56 12.74 -7.23 -11.19
C ARG A 56 11.34 -7.35 -11.75
N ILE A 57 10.95 -8.60 -11.97
CA ILE A 57 9.55 -8.96 -12.10
C ILE A 57 9.00 -8.62 -10.73
N THR A 58 8.60 -7.36 -10.56
CA THR A 58 7.75 -6.95 -9.46
C THR A 58 6.46 -7.66 -9.75
N ILE A 59 6.33 -8.89 -9.25
CA ILE A 59 5.06 -9.57 -9.20
C ILE A 59 4.23 -8.67 -8.30
N GLU A 60 3.40 -7.83 -8.91
CA GLU A 60 2.45 -7.01 -8.18
C GLU A 60 1.58 -8.00 -7.42
N LYS A 61 1.79 -8.08 -6.11
CA LYS A 61 0.92 -8.90 -5.28
C LYS A 61 -0.46 -8.25 -5.36
N GLU A 62 -1.47 -9.07 -5.49
CA GLU A 62 -2.86 -8.64 -5.42
C GLU A 62 -3.41 -9.08 -4.07
N TYR A 63 -4.51 -8.44 -3.66
CA TYR A 63 -5.31 -8.99 -2.57
C TYR A 63 -5.86 -10.33 -3.03
N ARG A 64 -5.65 -11.38 -2.24
CA ARG A 64 -6.17 -12.72 -2.52
C ARG A 64 -6.63 -13.35 -1.23
N ILE A 65 -7.68 -14.16 -1.30
CA ILE A 65 -8.12 -15.02 -0.21
C ILE A 65 -8.55 -16.36 -0.79
N TYR A 66 -8.13 -17.46 -0.18
CA TYR A 66 -8.46 -18.81 -0.65
C TYR A 66 -8.36 -19.84 0.47
N GLN A 67 -9.15 -20.90 0.35
CA GLN A 67 -9.09 -22.03 1.26
C GLN A 67 -7.90 -22.95 0.91
N VAL A 68 -7.12 -23.33 1.93
CA VAL A 68 -6.01 -24.29 1.79
C VAL A 68 -6.40 -25.66 2.34
N SER A 69 -7.17 -25.69 3.42
CA SER A 69 -7.73 -26.91 4.00
C SER A 69 -9.06 -26.61 4.69
N GLN A 70 -9.74 -27.63 5.22
CA GLN A 70 -11.02 -27.47 5.91
C GLN A 70 -11.02 -26.35 6.96
N ASN A 71 -9.92 -26.20 7.69
CA ASN A 71 -9.79 -25.24 8.79
C ASN A 71 -8.82 -24.09 8.50
N LEU A 72 -8.22 -24.03 7.31
CA LEU A 72 -7.15 -23.09 7.01
C LEU A 72 -7.46 -22.26 5.77
N ILE A 73 -7.44 -20.94 5.95
CA ILE A 73 -7.53 -19.95 4.89
C ILE A 73 -6.18 -19.25 4.77
N LYS A 74 -5.76 -18.98 3.54
CA LYS A 74 -4.64 -18.08 3.25
C LYS A 74 -5.15 -16.81 2.60
N PHE A 75 -4.47 -15.72 2.91
CA PHE A 75 -4.70 -14.45 2.24
C PHE A 75 -3.40 -13.67 2.05
N ASP A 76 -3.36 -12.94 0.95
CA ASP A 76 -2.24 -12.10 0.53
C ASP A 76 -2.62 -10.63 0.63
N LEU A 77 -1.72 -9.83 1.19
CA LEU A 77 -1.82 -8.39 1.27
C LEU A 77 -0.65 -7.75 0.52
N PRO A 78 -0.90 -6.87 -0.46
CA PRO A 78 0.16 -6.21 -1.20
C PRO A 78 0.71 -4.96 -0.50
N ALA A 79 -0.04 -4.42 0.45
CA ALA A 79 0.32 -3.23 1.20
C ALA A 79 -0.12 -3.37 2.67
N VAL A 80 0.38 -2.48 3.52
CA VAL A 80 -0.07 -2.37 4.91
C VAL A 80 -1.57 -2.02 4.91
N SER A 81 -2.40 -2.76 5.63
CA SER A 81 -3.86 -2.56 5.63
C SER A 81 -4.52 -2.97 6.95
N MET A 82 -5.62 -2.30 7.29
CA MET A 82 -6.60 -2.83 8.23
C MET A 82 -7.45 -3.86 7.50
N VAL A 83 -7.53 -5.07 8.05
CA VAL A 83 -8.18 -6.22 7.40
C VAL A 83 -9.35 -6.70 8.24
N ASN A 84 -10.50 -6.89 7.60
CA ASN A 84 -11.65 -7.58 8.16
C ASN A 84 -12.00 -8.77 7.27
N ILE A 85 -11.97 -9.97 7.85
CA ILE A 85 -12.37 -11.21 7.17
C ILE A 85 -13.69 -11.68 7.77
N GLY A 86 -14.76 -11.67 6.97
CA GLY A 86 -16.08 -12.16 7.36
C GLY A 86 -16.42 -13.49 6.71
N LEU A 87 -17.01 -14.41 7.47
CA LEU A 87 -17.59 -15.66 6.97
C LEU A 87 -19.10 -15.53 6.94
N TYR A 88 -19.68 -15.79 5.78
CA TYR A 88 -21.11 -15.68 5.52
C TYR A 88 -21.69 -17.03 5.12
N ASP A 89 -22.89 -17.35 5.60
CA ASP A 89 -23.62 -18.54 5.18
C ASP A 89 -24.22 -18.38 3.77
N THR A 90 -24.91 -19.40 3.27
CA THR A 90 -25.57 -19.38 1.95
C THR A 90 -26.70 -18.35 1.83
N SER A 91 -27.16 -17.81 2.95
CA SER A 91 -28.20 -16.78 3.04
C SER A 91 -27.59 -15.39 3.24
N ASN A 92 -26.26 -15.24 3.12
CA ASN A 92 -25.48 -14.02 3.34
C ASN A 92 -25.54 -13.48 4.78
N ASN A 93 -25.86 -14.31 5.78
CA ASN A 93 -25.74 -13.92 7.18
C ASN A 93 -24.29 -14.03 7.63
N LEU A 94 -23.78 -13.02 8.35
CA LEU A 94 -22.46 -13.07 8.95
C LEU A 94 -22.45 -14.07 10.11
N VAL A 95 -21.66 -15.14 9.97
CA VAL A 95 -21.52 -16.19 10.98
C VAL A 95 -20.31 -15.93 11.87
N ARG A 96 -19.24 -15.35 11.32
CA ARG A 96 -18.00 -15.06 12.05
C ARG A 96 -17.22 -13.92 11.40
N SER A 97 -16.47 -13.15 12.20
CA SER A 97 -15.55 -12.13 11.69
C SER A 97 -14.20 -12.16 12.40
N TYR A 98 -13.16 -11.75 11.68
CA TYR A 98 -11.79 -11.61 12.17
C TYR A 98 -11.27 -10.23 11.77
N ILE A 99 -10.81 -9.46 12.75
CA ILE A 99 -10.36 -8.09 12.54
C ILE A 99 -8.90 -7.97 12.94
N TYR A 100 -8.09 -7.46 12.02
CA TYR A 100 -6.68 -7.19 12.22
C TYR A 100 -6.36 -5.74 11.88
N ASN A 101 -5.69 -5.06 12.80
CA ASN A 101 -5.28 -3.68 12.60
C ASN A 101 -3.87 -3.65 12.01
N ASN A 102 -3.70 -2.91 10.90
CA ASN A 102 -2.39 -2.59 10.32
C ASN A 102 -1.49 -3.81 10.07
N LEU A 103 -2.02 -4.87 9.45
CA LEU A 103 -1.18 -5.95 8.95
C LEU A 103 -0.25 -5.43 7.87
N SER A 104 1.01 -5.87 7.89
CA SER A 104 1.99 -5.52 6.86
C SER A 104 1.69 -6.23 5.53
N ALA A 105 2.36 -5.79 4.45
CA ALA A 105 2.32 -6.53 3.21
C ALA A 105 2.92 -7.94 3.42
N GLY A 106 2.23 -8.99 2.98
CA GLY A 106 2.62 -10.35 3.30
C GLY A 106 1.55 -11.38 2.98
N THR A 107 1.87 -12.63 3.30
CA THR A 107 0.96 -13.78 3.20
C THR A 107 0.65 -14.26 4.60
N TYR A 108 -0.62 -14.49 4.89
CA TYR A 108 -1.11 -14.80 6.22
C TYR A 108 -1.95 -16.07 6.21
N GLU A 109 -1.97 -16.74 7.36
CA GLU A 109 -2.75 -17.94 7.62
C GLU A 109 -3.79 -17.65 8.70
N LEU A 110 -5.03 -18.03 8.43
CA LEU A 110 -6.16 -17.90 9.33
C LEU A 110 -6.76 -19.28 9.61
N ASN A 111 -6.72 -19.71 10.87
CA ASN A 111 -7.45 -20.88 11.31
C ASN A 111 -8.89 -20.49 11.65
N ILE A 112 -9.86 -21.09 10.95
CA ILE A 112 -11.27 -20.73 11.13
C ILE A 112 -11.94 -21.43 12.31
N ASN A 113 -11.34 -22.51 12.82
CA ASN A 113 -11.91 -23.43 13.80
C ASN A 113 -13.40 -23.79 13.48
N SER A 114 -13.57 -24.69 12.53
CA SER A 114 -14.88 -25.10 12.01
C SER A 114 -15.72 -25.97 12.95
N GLU A 115 -15.25 -26.30 14.16
CA GLU A 115 -15.95 -27.21 15.08
C GLU A 115 -17.37 -26.78 15.40
N ASN A 116 -17.60 -25.46 15.47
CA ASN A 116 -18.91 -24.86 15.75
C ASN A 116 -19.62 -24.34 14.50
N LEU A 117 -19.08 -24.60 13.31
CA LEU A 117 -19.72 -24.27 12.05
C LEU A 117 -20.41 -25.52 11.51
N GLY A 118 -21.65 -25.37 11.04
CA GLY A 118 -22.33 -26.46 10.34
C GLY A 118 -21.57 -26.86 9.07
N LYS A 119 -21.68 -28.13 8.68
CA LYS A 119 -21.18 -28.60 7.38
C LYS A 119 -21.90 -27.87 6.26
N GLY A 120 -21.17 -27.51 5.20
CA GLY A 120 -21.74 -26.82 4.05
C GLY A 120 -20.80 -25.80 3.40
N SER A 121 -21.38 -24.97 2.55
CA SER A 121 -20.65 -23.91 1.84
C SER A 121 -20.84 -22.55 2.52
N PHE A 122 -19.75 -21.80 2.60
CA PHE A 122 -19.70 -20.45 3.13
C PHE A 122 -18.99 -19.53 2.13
N THR A 123 -19.24 -18.23 2.26
CA THR A 123 -18.51 -17.20 1.53
C THR A 123 -17.58 -16.50 2.51
N CYS A 124 -16.28 -16.56 2.24
CA CYS A 124 -15.28 -15.82 3.00
C CYS A 124 -14.96 -14.52 2.26
N VAL A 125 -15.09 -13.38 2.93
CA VAL A 125 -14.88 -12.05 2.34
C VAL A 125 -13.75 -11.35 3.09
N LEU A 126 -12.68 -11.03 2.38
CA LEU A 126 -11.60 -10.15 2.84
C LEU A 126 -11.93 -8.72 2.47
N SER A 127 -11.94 -7.83 3.45
CA SER A 127 -12.10 -6.38 3.26
C SER A 127 -10.84 -5.66 3.75
N ALA A 128 -10.22 -4.87 2.88
CA ALA A 128 -9.06 -4.05 3.19
C ALA A 128 -9.21 -2.65 2.56
N GLY A 129 -9.62 -1.67 3.36
CA GLY A 129 -9.98 -0.34 2.85
C GLY A 129 -11.14 -0.40 1.84
N SER A 130 -10.89 0.03 0.60
CA SER A 130 -11.85 -0.05 -0.52
C SER A 130 -11.84 -1.38 -1.25
N ILE A 131 -10.86 -2.25 -0.98
CA ILE A 131 -10.74 -3.56 -1.64
C ILE A 131 -11.62 -4.58 -0.93
N ARG A 132 -12.33 -5.37 -1.73
CA ARG A 132 -13.04 -6.56 -1.28
C ARG A 132 -12.72 -7.72 -2.19
N GLU A 133 -12.26 -8.79 -1.58
CA GLU A 133 -12.01 -10.07 -2.23
C GLU A 133 -12.82 -11.15 -1.55
N SER A 134 -13.22 -12.18 -2.30
CA SER A 134 -14.02 -13.25 -1.74
C SER A 134 -13.64 -14.61 -2.30
N SER A 135 -13.76 -15.62 -1.46
CA SER A 135 -13.59 -17.01 -1.84
C SER A 135 -14.70 -17.86 -1.25
N LYS A 136 -15.14 -18.85 -2.01
CA LYS A 136 -15.95 -19.94 -1.49
C LYS A 136 -15.11 -20.75 -0.49
N LEU A 137 -15.76 -21.15 0.60
CA LEU A 137 -15.24 -22.02 1.63
C LEU A 137 -16.16 -23.25 1.75
N ILE A 138 -15.59 -24.43 1.90
CA ILE A 138 -16.32 -25.69 2.09
C ILE A 138 -15.89 -26.31 3.43
N ILE A 139 -16.87 -26.68 4.25
CA ILE A 139 -16.68 -27.35 5.54
C ILE A 139 -17.38 -28.71 5.49
N ASP A 140 -16.60 -29.78 5.67
CA ASP A 140 -17.04 -31.18 5.54
C ASP A 140 -17.37 -31.90 6.86
#